data_AF-A0A9R1MFC9-F1
#
_entry.id   AF-A0A9R1MFC9-F1
#
_cell.length_a   1.000
_cell.length_b   1.000
_cell.length_c   1.000
_cell.angle_alpha   90.00
_cell.angle_beta   90.00
_cell.angle_gamma   90.00
#
_symmetry.space_group_name_H-M   'P 1'
#
loop_
_entity.id
_entity.type
_entity.pdbx_description
1 polymer ?
#
loop_
_entity_poly.entity_id
_entity_poly.type
_entity_poly.pdbx_seq_one_letter_code
_entity_poly.pdbx_strand_id
1 'polypeptide(L)'
;MELLMELVPPTTLQKFEISGYISASFPDWLMSIGNYLPNIVQMEMYNMPNCNSLPPFSQLPNLQVLTLEGMKSLEEWNTTLSIGEDELMYHKLEKVNINYCPKLRIKQHLPRAASWSIKGSDNVLISWPESVSDNDVSSSSSPVGVSTNLTVENTEVPLHLWRLLHHLPAISDLHIQSCDDLTSFPEISWALRSLQSLTLQYLAQSELSRWVGELSSLQQLVITRCNVLEELPDSMRQLKQLQSLTLSTCRSLRQLPLWLGELTSLKKLIILRCSAITTLPNSLQQLTNLQELEIHACPKLEQWLQAEENKPKLAHIEQKRIYFRPKSAASRRCFPLRWPLLQTKLRK
;
A
#
# COMPACT_ATOMS: atom_id res chain seq x y z
N MET A 1 1.29 -4.09 -38.42
CA MET A 1 2.28 -4.97 -37.74
C MET A 1 3.70 -4.71 -38.23
N GLU A 2 3.92 -4.20 -39.45
CA GLU A 2 5.26 -3.93 -40.02
C GLU A 2 5.98 -2.72 -39.42
N LEU A 3 5.26 -1.68 -38.99
CA LEU A 3 5.86 -0.44 -38.48
C LEU A 3 6.80 -0.63 -37.26
N LEU A 4 6.50 -1.59 -36.37
CA LEU A 4 7.38 -1.85 -35.23
C LEU A 4 8.63 -2.64 -35.65
N MET A 5 8.57 -3.43 -36.74
CA MET A 5 9.71 -4.20 -37.23
C MET A 5 10.76 -3.30 -37.89
N GLU A 6 10.32 -2.20 -38.50
CA GLU A 6 11.19 -1.22 -39.17
C GLU A 6 11.64 -0.06 -38.26
N LEU A 7 11.12 -0.01 -37.02
CA LEU A 7 11.44 1.06 -36.09
C LEU A 7 12.88 0.88 -35.56
N VAL A 8 13.74 1.87 -35.81
CA VAL A 8 15.05 1.99 -35.16
C VAL A 8 14.98 3.17 -34.20
N PRO A 9 14.70 2.93 -32.91
CA PRO A 9 14.60 4.01 -31.94
C PRO A 9 15.98 4.63 -31.64
N PRO A 10 16.03 5.91 -31.24
CA PRO A 10 17.29 6.58 -30.93
C PRO A 10 17.93 5.99 -29.67
N THR A 11 19.25 5.79 -29.69
CA THR A 11 20.00 5.22 -28.55
C THR A 11 20.02 6.11 -27.31
N THR A 12 19.64 7.38 -27.45
CA THR A 12 19.47 8.35 -26.35
C THR A 12 18.13 8.22 -25.62
N LEU A 13 17.24 7.34 -26.07
CA LEU A 13 15.91 7.18 -25.51
C LEU A 13 15.97 6.65 -24.07
N GLN A 14 15.31 7.36 -23.16
CA GLN A 14 15.23 7.00 -21.73
C GLN A 14 13.87 6.40 -21.33
N LYS A 15 12.79 6.80 -22.00
CA LYS A 15 11.44 6.25 -21.81
C LYS A 15 11.00 5.54 -23.08
N PHE A 16 10.64 4.27 -22.98
CA PHE A 16 10.05 3.51 -24.07
C PHE A 16 8.66 3.01 -23.67
N GLU A 17 7.67 3.32 -24.50
CA GLU A 17 6.27 2.97 -24.27
C GLU A 17 5.72 2.27 -25.50
N ILE A 18 5.10 1.11 -25.29
CA ILE A 18 4.40 0.35 -26.33
C ILE A 18 2.99 0.02 -25.84
N SER A 19 1.99 0.29 -26.69
CA SER A 19 0.59 0.08 -26.36
C SER A 19 -0.17 -0.53 -27.54
N GLY A 20 -1.07 -1.47 -27.25
CA GLY A 20 -1.97 -2.06 -28.25
C GLY A 20 -1.29 -3.03 -29.23
N TYR A 21 -0.11 -3.56 -28.89
CA TYR A 21 0.58 -4.53 -29.71
C TYR A 21 -0.13 -5.89 -29.66
N ILE A 22 -0.60 -6.35 -30.82
CA ILE A 22 -1.48 -7.53 -30.95
C ILE A 22 -0.75 -8.82 -31.35
N SER A 23 0.56 -8.77 -31.61
CA SER A 23 1.33 -9.95 -31.97
C SER A 23 1.69 -10.78 -30.73
N ALA A 24 1.98 -12.07 -30.95
CA ALA A 24 2.40 -12.96 -29.88
C ALA A 24 3.83 -12.68 -29.40
N SER A 25 4.73 -12.39 -30.32
CA SER A 25 6.16 -12.16 -30.06
C SER A 25 6.59 -10.78 -30.50
N PHE A 26 7.65 -10.26 -29.88
CA PHE A 26 8.28 -9.00 -30.26
C PHE A 26 9.25 -9.18 -31.44
N PRO A 27 9.54 -8.10 -32.19
CA PRO A 27 10.59 -8.13 -33.22
C PRO A 27 11.98 -8.36 -32.64
N ASP A 28 12.89 -8.88 -33.46
CA ASP A 28 14.24 -9.29 -33.05
C ASP A 28 15.04 -8.17 -32.36
N TRP A 29 14.89 -6.92 -32.83
CA TRP A 29 15.56 -5.78 -32.21
C TRP A 29 15.09 -5.54 -30.77
N LEU A 30 13.81 -5.79 -30.48
CA LEU A 30 13.25 -5.64 -29.15
C LEU A 30 13.55 -6.86 -28.27
N MET A 31 13.78 -8.04 -28.87
CA MET A 31 14.35 -9.19 -28.17
C MET A 31 15.86 -9.04 -27.91
N SER A 32 16.53 -8.11 -28.58
CA SER A 32 17.93 -7.73 -28.40
C SER A 32 18.07 -6.31 -27.83
N ILE A 33 17.16 -5.95 -26.91
CA ILE A 33 16.91 -4.56 -26.51
C ILE A 33 18.14 -3.84 -25.97
N GLY A 34 19.08 -4.55 -25.34
CA GLY A 34 20.32 -3.95 -24.82
C GLY A 34 21.18 -3.29 -25.89
N ASN A 35 21.14 -3.78 -27.13
CA ASN A 35 21.96 -3.26 -28.23
C ASN A 35 21.35 -2.00 -28.88
N TYR A 36 20.03 -1.87 -28.84
CA TYR A 36 19.30 -0.79 -29.50
C TYR A 36 18.96 0.34 -28.53
N LEU A 37 18.69 0.01 -27.26
CA LEU A 37 18.15 0.92 -26.26
C LEU A 37 18.91 0.86 -24.92
N PRO A 38 20.24 1.11 -24.91
CA PRO A 38 21.08 0.92 -23.72
C PRO A 38 20.79 1.91 -22.58
N ASN A 39 20.17 3.06 -22.89
CA ASN A 39 19.93 4.15 -21.95
C ASN A 39 18.50 4.18 -21.37
N ILE A 40 17.71 3.11 -21.57
CA ILE A 40 16.35 3.06 -21.03
C ILE A 40 16.40 3.05 -19.50
N VAL A 41 15.60 3.95 -18.94
CA VAL A 41 15.31 4.09 -17.51
C VAL A 41 13.89 3.62 -17.21
N GLN A 42 12.95 3.86 -18.12
CA GLN A 42 11.53 3.55 -17.93
C GLN A 42 10.96 2.80 -19.13
N MET A 43 10.34 1.66 -18.87
CA MET A 43 9.70 0.82 -19.86
C MET A 43 8.24 0.57 -19.49
N GLU A 44 7.35 0.83 -20.44
CA GLU A 44 5.91 0.68 -20.24
C GLU A 44 5.26 -0.08 -21.39
N MET A 45 4.43 -1.05 -21.02
CA MET A 45 3.90 -2.08 -21.91
C MET A 45 2.41 -2.26 -21.62
N TYR A 46 1.55 -1.71 -22.48
CA TYR A 46 0.10 -1.61 -22.25
C TYR A 46 -0.72 -2.40 -23.27
N ASN A 47 -1.80 -3.03 -22.81
CA ASN A 47 -2.86 -3.61 -23.65
C ASN A 47 -2.33 -4.51 -24.77
N MET A 48 -1.52 -5.51 -24.40
CA MET A 48 -0.96 -6.49 -25.34
C MET A 48 -1.57 -7.87 -25.06
N PRO A 49 -2.80 -8.14 -25.54
CA PRO A 49 -3.57 -9.29 -25.10
C PRO A 49 -3.00 -10.63 -25.57
N ASN A 50 -2.29 -10.67 -26.70
CA ASN A 50 -1.77 -11.89 -27.31
C ASN A 50 -0.30 -12.15 -26.99
N CYS A 51 0.39 -11.18 -26.38
CA CYS A 51 1.81 -11.27 -26.10
C CYS A 51 2.08 -12.38 -25.07
N ASN A 52 2.94 -13.34 -25.41
CA ASN A 52 3.31 -14.46 -24.56
C ASN A 52 4.77 -14.43 -24.10
N SER A 53 5.61 -13.59 -24.70
CA SER A 53 7.03 -13.46 -24.38
C SER A 53 7.38 -12.01 -24.06
N LEU A 54 8.05 -11.77 -22.94
CA LEU A 54 8.65 -10.48 -22.63
C LEU A 54 10.06 -10.37 -23.22
N PRO A 55 10.51 -9.17 -23.61
CA PRO A 55 11.90 -8.97 -23.99
C PRO A 55 12.79 -9.12 -22.73
N PRO A 56 14.07 -9.48 -22.92
CA PRO A 56 14.99 -9.68 -21.81
C PRO A 56 15.39 -8.34 -21.19
N PHE A 57 14.57 -7.84 -20.26
CA PHE A 57 14.83 -6.60 -19.52
C PHE A 57 16.14 -6.62 -18.75
N SER A 58 16.68 -7.82 -18.49
CA SER A 58 18.00 -8.01 -17.87
C SER A 58 19.14 -7.36 -18.67
N GLN A 59 18.97 -7.15 -19.98
CA GLN A 59 19.94 -6.47 -20.85
C GLN A 59 19.98 -4.94 -20.68
N LEU A 60 19.06 -4.36 -19.89
CA LEU A 60 18.96 -2.91 -19.70
C LEU A 60 19.67 -2.48 -18.40
N PRO A 61 20.87 -1.87 -18.48
CA PRO A 61 21.67 -1.57 -17.29
C PRO A 61 21.09 -0.45 -16.43
N ASN A 62 20.27 0.44 -17.03
CA ASN A 62 19.75 1.64 -16.37
C ASN A 62 18.26 1.56 -16.02
N LEU A 63 17.61 0.41 -16.23
CA LEU A 63 16.17 0.27 -16.03
C LEU A 63 15.81 0.42 -14.55
N GLN A 64 14.98 1.43 -14.26
CA GLN A 64 14.47 1.75 -12.93
C GLN A 64 12.98 1.46 -12.79
N VAL A 65 12.20 1.71 -13.85
CA VAL A 65 10.74 1.59 -13.83
C VAL A 65 10.26 0.64 -14.91
N LEU A 66 9.55 -0.40 -14.51
CA LEU A 66 8.89 -1.35 -15.42
C LEU A 66 7.38 -1.38 -15.14
N THR A 67 6.58 -1.16 -16.18
CA THR A 67 5.11 -1.25 -16.11
C THR A 67 4.59 -2.23 -17.15
N LEU A 68 3.93 -3.29 -16.69
CA LEU A 68 3.21 -4.25 -17.51
C LEU A 68 1.71 -4.11 -17.22
N GLU A 69 0.90 -3.82 -18.22
CA GLU A 69 -0.54 -3.62 -18.04
C GLU A 69 -1.37 -4.28 -19.15
N GLY A 70 -2.40 -5.03 -18.75
CA GLY A 70 -3.37 -5.61 -19.69
C GLY A 70 -2.79 -6.73 -20.56
N MET A 71 -1.80 -7.48 -20.05
CA MET A 71 -1.15 -8.60 -20.76
C MET A 71 -1.86 -9.92 -20.45
N LYS A 72 -2.98 -10.18 -21.12
CA LYS A 72 -3.89 -11.31 -20.81
C LYS A 72 -3.30 -12.71 -21.08
N SER A 73 -2.46 -12.84 -22.11
CA SER A 73 -1.85 -14.11 -22.51
C SER A 73 -0.44 -14.32 -21.96
N LEU A 74 0.10 -13.36 -21.20
CA LEU A 74 1.44 -13.48 -20.66
C LEU A 74 1.42 -14.48 -19.49
N GLU A 75 2.06 -15.63 -19.70
CA GLU A 75 2.07 -16.71 -18.72
C GLU A 75 3.31 -16.67 -17.83
N GLU A 76 4.45 -16.23 -18.37
CA GLU A 76 5.74 -16.36 -17.70
C GLU A 76 6.57 -15.09 -17.81
N TRP A 77 7.08 -14.64 -16.68
CA TRP A 77 8.17 -13.68 -16.62
C TRP A 77 9.41 -14.40 -16.09
N ASN A 78 10.33 -14.69 -17.00
CA ASN A 78 11.66 -15.17 -16.66
C ASN A 78 12.62 -13.99 -16.52
N THR A 79 13.27 -13.87 -15.37
CA THR A 79 14.24 -12.81 -15.07
C THR A 79 15.69 -13.24 -15.35
N THR A 80 15.93 -14.54 -15.62
CA THR A 80 17.26 -15.06 -15.91
C THR A 80 17.50 -15.18 -17.42
N LEU A 81 18.56 -14.54 -17.90
CA LEU A 81 19.28 -15.04 -19.05
C LEU A 81 20.15 -16.19 -18.53
N SER A 82 19.99 -17.37 -19.12
CA SER A 82 20.91 -18.50 -18.95
C SER A 82 22.29 -18.12 -19.51
N ILE A 83 23.10 -17.41 -18.72
CA ILE A 83 24.52 -17.23 -18.99
C ILE A 83 25.20 -17.50 -17.65
N GLY A 84 26.16 -18.43 -17.70
CA GLY A 84 26.81 -19.01 -16.54
C GLY A 84 27.37 -17.96 -15.59
N GLU A 85 27.39 -18.36 -14.32
CA GLU A 85 28.34 -17.94 -13.29
C GLU A 85 29.24 -16.78 -13.71
N ASP A 86 28.73 -15.55 -13.64
CA ASP A 86 29.50 -14.35 -13.30
C ASP A 86 28.56 -13.15 -13.18
N GLU A 87 28.62 -12.54 -12.00
CA GLU A 87 28.11 -11.21 -11.65
C GLU A 87 26.62 -10.94 -11.89
N LEU A 88 25.85 -11.11 -10.80
CA LEU A 88 24.58 -10.44 -10.53
C LEU A 88 24.62 -9.00 -11.04
N MET A 89 24.08 -8.76 -12.24
CA MET A 89 23.70 -7.42 -12.68
C MET A 89 22.62 -6.96 -11.70
N TYR A 90 23.03 -6.22 -10.67
CA TYR A 90 22.15 -5.62 -9.69
C TYR A 90 21.30 -4.57 -10.42
N HIS A 91 20.20 -4.99 -11.05
CA HIS A 91 19.24 -4.04 -11.61
C HIS A 91 18.79 -3.11 -10.50
N LYS A 92 18.99 -1.81 -10.71
CA LYS A 92 18.43 -0.75 -9.86
C LYS A 92 16.95 -0.54 -10.20
N LEU A 93 16.18 -1.62 -10.24
CA LEU A 93 14.75 -1.49 -10.40
C LEU A 93 14.24 -0.79 -9.13
N GLU A 94 13.69 0.40 -9.30
CA GLU A 94 13.10 1.16 -8.21
C GLU A 94 11.62 0.80 -8.10
N LYS A 95 10.95 0.61 -9.25
CA LYS A 95 9.51 0.41 -9.31
C LYS A 95 9.10 -0.62 -10.35
N VAL A 96 8.26 -1.57 -9.93
CA VAL A 96 7.63 -2.57 -10.79
C VAL A 96 6.11 -2.48 -10.64
N ASN A 97 5.41 -2.25 -11.74
CA ASN A 97 3.95 -2.23 -11.80
C ASN A 97 3.45 -3.38 -12.70
N ILE A 98 2.55 -4.20 -12.18
CA ILE A 98 1.93 -5.30 -12.90
C ILE A 98 0.41 -5.18 -12.72
N ASN A 99 -0.28 -4.80 -13.79
CA ASN A 99 -1.69 -4.49 -13.77
C ASN A 99 -2.45 -5.40 -14.76
N TYR A 100 -3.48 -6.10 -14.31
CA TYR A 100 -4.35 -6.91 -15.16
C TYR A 100 -3.60 -7.93 -16.03
N CYS A 101 -2.65 -8.65 -15.42
CA CYS A 101 -1.87 -9.74 -16.00
C CYS A 101 -2.27 -11.07 -15.33
N PRO A 102 -3.47 -11.61 -15.61
CA PRO A 102 -4.09 -12.67 -14.81
C PRO A 102 -3.34 -14.01 -14.89
N LYS A 103 -2.67 -14.30 -16.00
CA LYS A 103 -1.93 -15.54 -16.20
C LYS A 103 -0.49 -15.48 -15.73
N LEU A 104 0.04 -14.29 -15.47
CA LEU A 104 1.48 -14.09 -15.30
C LEU A 104 1.99 -14.78 -14.04
N ARG A 105 3.03 -15.59 -14.22
CA ARG A 105 3.77 -16.26 -13.15
C ARG A 105 5.23 -15.83 -13.17
N ILE A 106 5.81 -15.67 -11.98
CA ILE A 106 7.24 -15.37 -11.81
C ILE A 106 7.94 -16.67 -11.40
N LYS A 107 8.81 -17.20 -12.27
CA LYS A 107 9.42 -18.53 -12.05
C LYS A 107 10.75 -18.50 -11.31
N GLN A 108 11.56 -17.47 -11.49
CA GLN A 108 12.92 -17.42 -10.95
C GLN A 108 13.26 -15.98 -10.49
N HIS A 109 14.05 -15.88 -9.41
CA HIS A 109 14.52 -14.68 -8.71
C HIS A 109 13.76 -13.37 -8.95
N LEU A 110 13.04 -12.91 -7.92
CA LEU A 110 12.38 -11.62 -7.92
C LEU A 110 13.43 -10.50 -8.14
N PRO A 111 13.23 -9.59 -9.11
CA PRO A 111 14.08 -8.41 -9.20
C PRO A 111 13.95 -7.61 -7.91
N ARG A 112 15.06 -7.18 -7.32
CA ARG A 112 15.00 -6.35 -6.12
C ARG A 112 14.47 -4.98 -6.52
N ALA A 113 13.22 -4.70 -6.19
CA ALA A 113 12.62 -3.39 -6.38
C ALA A 113 12.11 -2.79 -5.06
N ALA A 114 12.35 -1.49 -4.89
CA ALA A 114 11.91 -0.76 -3.71
C ALA A 114 10.38 -0.58 -3.68
N SER A 115 9.71 -0.58 -4.83
CA SER A 115 8.27 -0.42 -4.94
C SER A 115 7.63 -1.43 -5.90
N TRP A 116 6.65 -2.16 -5.40
CA TRP A 116 5.83 -3.11 -6.14
C TRP A 116 4.38 -2.63 -6.16
N SER A 117 3.77 -2.61 -7.33
CA SER A 117 2.34 -2.36 -7.51
C SER A 117 1.73 -3.50 -8.31
N ILE A 118 0.83 -4.26 -7.70
CA ILE A 118 0.17 -5.41 -8.31
C ILE A 118 -1.33 -5.16 -8.32
N LYS A 119 -1.95 -5.14 -9.49
CA LYS A 119 -3.39 -4.89 -9.63
C LYS A 119 -4.04 -5.99 -10.45
N GLY A 120 -5.06 -6.67 -9.92
CA GLY A 120 -5.82 -7.71 -10.64
C GLY A 120 -4.93 -8.75 -11.34
N SER A 121 -3.85 -9.17 -10.68
CA SER A 121 -2.80 -10.06 -11.22
C SER A 121 -2.46 -11.14 -10.19
N ASP A 122 -3.48 -11.88 -9.80
CA ASP A 122 -3.49 -12.82 -8.68
C ASP A 122 -2.42 -13.90 -8.76
N ASN A 123 -2.13 -14.41 -9.96
CA ASN A 123 -1.08 -15.41 -10.16
C ASN A 123 0.30 -14.93 -9.68
N VAL A 124 0.60 -13.63 -9.77
CA VAL A 124 1.88 -13.07 -9.34
C VAL A 124 2.07 -13.14 -7.82
N LEU A 125 0.97 -13.13 -7.07
CA LEU A 125 0.97 -13.22 -5.61
C LEU A 125 1.20 -14.66 -5.14
N ILE A 126 0.65 -15.64 -5.85
CA ILE A 126 0.66 -17.07 -5.46
C ILE A 126 1.80 -17.88 -6.09
N SER A 127 2.26 -17.51 -7.29
CA SER A 127 3.17 -18.34 -8.08
C SER A 127 4.61 -18.11 -7.64
N TRP A 128 4.99 -18.77 -6.55
CA TRP A 128 6.37 -18.82 -6.10
C TRP A 128 6.71 -20.26 -5.77
N PRO A 129 7.85 -20.79 -6.24
CA PRO A 129 8.22 -22.18 -5.98
C PRO A 129 8.29 -22.40 -4.47
N GLU A 130 7.71 -23.52 -4.03
CA GLU A 130 7.91 -24.01 -2.67
C GLU A 130 9.41 -24.15 -2.42
N SER A 131 9.95 -23.35 -1.51
CA SER A 131 11.24 -23.65 -0.93
C SER A 131 11.10 -24.98 -0.21
N VAL A 132 11.50 -26.06 -0.87
CA VAL A 132 11.68 -27.35 -0.23
C VAL A 132 12.79 -27.20 0.80
N SER A 133 12.49 -27.69 2.00
CA SER A 133 13.35 -27.99 3.15
C SER A 133 13.93 -26.85 3.99
N ASP A 134 13.59 -26.98 5.27
CA ASP A 134 14.36 -26.62 6.46
C ASP A 134 15.88 -26.67 6.30
N ASN A 135 16.54 -25.79 7.04
CA ASN A 135 17.99 -25.66 7.21
C ASN A 135 18.74 -25.14 5.98
N ASP A 136 18.68 -23.84 5.77
CA ASP A 136 19.90 -23.04 5.60
C ASP A 136 19.59 -21.57 5.87
N VAL A 137 19.81 -21.14 7.11
CA VAL A 137 20.04 -19.73 7.43
C VAL A 137 21.42 -19.36 6.89
N SER A 138 21.54 -19.33 5.57
CA SER A 138 22.66 -18.72 4.88
C SER A 138 22.27 -17.27 4.64
N SER A 139 22.68 -16.47 5.61
CA SER A 139 22.85 -15.03 5.56
C SER A 139 23.32 -14.54 4.18
N SER A 140 22.38 -14.27 3.27
CA SER A 140 22.60 -13.18 2.32
C SER A 140 22.32 -11.92 3.12
N SER A 141 23.39 -11.31 3.63
CA SER A 141 23.33 -9.96 4.20
C SER A 141 22.61 -9.06 3.19
N SER A 142 21.33 -8.78 3.43
CA SER A 142 20.63 -7.73 2.73
C SER A 142 21.42 -6.44 2.97
N PRO A 143 21.65 -5.60 1.95
CA PRO A 143 22.14 -4.26 2.21
C PRO A 143 21.18 -3.64 3.23
N VAL A 144 21.75 -3.24 4.36
CA VAL A 144 21.05 -2.51 5.40
C VAL A 144 20.43 -1.27 4.74
N GLY A 145 19.10 -1.21 4.66
CA GLY A 145 18.37 0.04 4.39
C GLY A 145 17.42 0.11 3.18
N VAL A 146 17.20 -0.95 2.40
CA VAL A 146 16.16 -0.90 1.34
C VAL A 146 14.81 -1.28 1.93
N SER A 147 13.97 -0.27 2.16
CA SER A 147 12.57 -0.42 2.56
C SER A 147 11.72 -0.77 1.35
N THR A 148 10.94 -1.85 1.44
CA THR A 148 10.07 -2.27 0.33
C THR A 148 8.64 -1.78 0.53
N ASN A 149 8.10 -1.13 -0.51
CA ASN A 149 6.72 -0.67 -0.57
C ASN A 149 5.93 -1.62 -1.47
N LEU A 150 4.85 -2.21 -0.96
CA LEU A 150 3.98 -3.11 -1.71
C LEU A 150 2.56 -2.52 -1.77
N THR A 151 2.04 -2.38 -2.99
CA THR A 151 0.66 -1.98 -3.27
C THR A 151 -0.02 -3.13 -3.98
N VAL A 152 -1.13 -3.61 -3.44
CA VAL A 152 -1.94 -4.67 -4.03
C VAL A 152 -3.39 -4.19 -4.16
N GLU A 153 -3.94 -4.29 -5.37
CA GLU A 153 -5.28 -3.81 -5.67
C GLU A 153 -6.12 -4.87 -6.41
N ASN A 154 -7.41 -4.96 -6.10
CA ASN A 154 -8.40 -5.77 -6.81
C ASN A 154 -7.98 -7.24 -6.94
N THR A 155 -7.75 -7.91 -5.82
CA THR A 155 -7.34 -9.32 -5.80
C THR A 155 -8.38 -10.19 -5.12
N GLU A 156 -8.66 -11.34 -5.70
CA GLU A 156 -9.58 -12.34 -5.14
C GLU A 156 -8.84 -13.33 -4.22
N VAL A 157 -7.51 -13.36 -4.31
CA VAL A 157 -6.65 -14.26 -3.53
C VAL A 157 -6.53 -13.77 -2.07
N PRO A 158 -6.85 -14.65 -1.09
CA PRO A 158 -6.64 -14.35 0.33
C PRO A 158 -5.20 -14.02 0.69
N LEU A 159 -5.01 -13.16 1.68
CA LEU A 159 -3.69 -12.71 2.13
C LEU A 159 -2.76 -13.88 2.48
N HIS A 160 -3.27 -14.96 3.10
CA HIS A 160 -2.47 -16.13 3.49
C HIS A 160 -1.82 -16.90 2.32
N LEU A 161 -2.27 -16.69 1.09
CA LEU A 161 -1.69 -17.32 -0.11
C LEU A 161 -0.65 -16.44 -0.80
N TRP A 162 -0.36 -15.24 -0.28
CA TRP A 162 0.59 -14.31 -0.89
C TRP A 162 2.03 -14.73 -0.62
N ARG A 163 2.50 -15.76 -1.35
CA ARG A 163 3.87 -16.27 -1.26
C ARG A 163 4.91 -15.21 -1.62
N LEU A 164 4.53 -14.20 -2.41
CA LEU A 164 5.36 -13.04 -2.70
C LEU A 164 5.94 -12.38 -1.44
N LEU A 165 5.16 -12.31 -0.36
CA LEU A 165 5.58 -11.68 0.90
C LEU A 165 6.81 -12.36 1.51
N HIS A 166 7.02 -13.66 1.24
CA HIS A 166 8.18 -14.39 1.75
C HIS A 166 9.48 -14.04 1.04
N HIS A 167 9.40 -13.53 -0.20
CA HIS A 167 10.56 -13.22 -1.03
C HIS A 167 10.93 -11.73 -1.03
N LEU A 168 10.11 -10.88 -0.40
CA LEU A 168 10.37 -9.44 -0.30
C LEU A 168 11.16 -9.12 0.98
N PRO A 169 12.34 -8.47 0.88
CA PRO A 169 13.09 -8.05 2.06
C PRO A 169 12.36 -6.90 2.78
N ALA A 170 12.11 -7.08 4.08
CA ALA A 170 11.63 -6.08 5.05
C ALA A 170 10.64 -5.03 4.49
N ILE A 171 9.37 -5.43 4.33
CA ILE A 171 8.31 -4.53 3.88
C ILE A 171 8.09 -3.45 4.94
N SER A 172 8.15 -2.18 4.53
CA SER A 172 7.89 -1.02 5.39
C SER A 172 6.49 -0.47 5.19
N ASP A 173 6.01 -0.48 3.94
CA ASP A 173 4.75 0.13 3.55
C ASP A 173 3.91 -0.87 2.75
N LEU A 174 2.69 -1.11 3.21
CA LEU A 174 1.75 -2.03 2.57
C LEU A 174 0.44 -1.30 2.31
N HIS A 175 0.04 -1.22 1.04
CA HIS A 175 -1.24 -0.70 0.61
C HIS A 175 -2.07 -1.84 0.04
N ILE A 176 -3.26 -2.07 0.59
CA ILE A 176 -4.20 -3.10 0.14
C ILE A 176 -5.50 -2.42 -0.24
N GLN A 177 -5.95 -2.61 -1.48
CA GLN A 177 -7.18 -2.04 -2.00
C GLN A 177 -8.08 -3.11 -2.60
N SER A 178 -9.38 -3.08 -2.28
CA SER A 178 -10.40 -3.97 -2.87
C SER A 178 -10.00 -5.45 -2.82
N CYS A 179 -9.63 -5.94 -1.64
CA CYS A 179 -9.35 -7.35 -1.39
C CYS A 179 -10.50 -7.94 -0.59
N ASP A 180 -11.04 -9.06 -1.06
CA ASP A 180 -12.25 -9.65 -0.49
C ASP A 180 -11.96 -10.46 0.78
N ASP A 181 -10.76 -11.05 0.88
CA ASP A 181 -10.36 -11.87 2.01
C ASP A 181 -8.98 -11.50 2.60
N LEU A 182 -8.99 -10.90 3.79
CA LEU A 182 -7.77 -10.61 4.56
C LEU A 182 -7.48 -11.65 5.66
N THR A 183 -8.05 -12.85 5.58
CA THR A 183 -7.69 -13.93 6.51
C THR A 183 -6.21 -14.26 6.38
N SER A 184 -5.50 -14.15 7.51
CA SER A 184 -4.08 -14.45 7.61
C SER A 184 -3.85 -15.68 8.47
N PHE A 185 -2.79 -16.42 8.17
CA PHE A 185 -2.21 -17.42 9.06
C PHE A 185 -0.90 -16.92 9.68
N PRO A 186 -0.45 -17.48 10.81
CA PRO A 186 0.78 -17.06 11.50
C PRO A 186 2.03 -17.08 10.62
N GLU A 187 2.01 -17.84 9.53
CA GLU A 187 3.09 -17.95 8.54
C GLU A 187 3.44 -16.63 7.86
N ILE A 188 2.54 -15.64 7.77
CA ILE A 188 2.84 -14.34 7.14
C ILE A 188 3.23 -13.29 8.18
N SER A 189 3.00 -13.57 9.47
CA SER A 189 3.27 -12.62 10.56
C SER A 189 4.71 -12.13 10.56
N TRP A 190 5.69 -12.98 10.24
CA TRP A 190 7.10 -12.61 10.20
C TRP A 190 7.44 -11.64 9.06
N ALA A 191 6.80 -11.77 7.90
CA ALA A 191 7.04 -10.91 6.74
C ALA A 191 6.59 -9.47 6.98
N LEU A 192 5.60 -9.30 7.87
CA LEU A 192 5.01 -8.00 8.21
C LEU A 192 5.57 -7.39 9.52
N ARG A 193 6.54 -8.03 10.18
CA ARG A 193 7.12 -7.51 11.46
C ARG A 193 7.80 -6.16 11.32
N SER A 194 8.36 -5.87 10.16
CA SER A 194 9.03 -4.59 9.87
C SER A 194 8.07 -3.50 9.39
N LEU A 195 6.77 -3.82 9.23
CA LEU A 195 5.81 -2.91 8.63
C LEU A 195 5.60 -1.67 9.49
N GLN A 196 5.83 -0.50 8.91
CA GLN A 196 5.69 0.81 9.55
C GLN A 196 4.40 1.51 9.13
N SER A 197 3.92 1.24 7.91
CA SER A 197 2.73 1.87 7.34
C SER A 197 1.81 0.84 6.70
N LEU A 198 0.54 0.86 7.09
CA LEU A 198 -0.50 0.01 6.52
C LEU A 198 -1.65 0.88 6.04
N THR A 199 -1.99 0.76 4.76
CA THR A 199 -3.18 1.38 4.18
C THR A 199 -4.15 0.30 3.70
N LEU A 200 -5.38 0.36 4.17
CA LEU A 200 -6.47 -0.54 3.82
C LEU A 200 -7.59 0.27 3.16
N GLN A 201 -7.99 -0.12 1.95
CA GLN A 201 -8.99 0.60 1.19
C GLN A 201 -10.03 -0.33 0.55
N TYR A 202 -11.30 0.06 0.57
CA TYR A 202 -12.41 -0.70 -0.03
C TYR A 202 -12.52 -2.16 0.44
N LEU A 203 -12.30 -2.42 1.73
CA LEU A 203 -12.50 -3.77 2.25
C LEU A 203 -13.98 -4.15 2.29
N ALA A 204 -14.28 -5.39 1.89
CA ALA A 204 -15.61 -5.99 1.90
C ALA A 204 -15.94 -6.74 3.22
N GLN A 205 -14.98 -6.82 4.15
CA GLN A 205 -15.15 -7.51 5.44
C GLN A 205 -15.77 -6.57 6.49
N SER A 206 -16.74 -7.08 7.26
CA SER A 206 -17.39 -6.35 8.36
C SER A 206 -16.50 -6.20 9.59
N GLU A 207 -15.53 -7.10 9.75
CA GLU A 207 -14.56 -7.10 10.83
C GLU A 207 -13.15 -7.18 10.23
N LEU A 208 -12.23 -6.39 10.78
CA LEU A 208 -10.83 -6.47 10.40
C LEU A 208 -10.15 -7.64 11.14
N SER A 209 -9.29 -8.36 10.44
CA SER A 209 -8.64 -9.56 10.98
C SER A 209 -7.66 -9.25 12.12
N ARG A 210 -7.50 -10.21 13.05
CA ARG A 210 -6.73 -10.02 14.30
C ARG A 210 -5.24 -9.73 14.09
N TRP A 211 -4.67 -10.20 12.98
CA TRP A 211 -3.25 -10.01 12.64
C TRP A 211 -2.82 -8.55 12.57
N VAL A 212 -3.74 -7.63 12.31
CA VAL A 212 -3.42 -6.19 12.30
C VAL A 212 -2.89 -5.74 13.67
N GLY A 213 -3.30 -6.39 14.76
CA GLY A 213 -2.75 -6.15 16.10
C GLY A 213 -1.35 -6.72 16.34
N GLU A 214 -0.91 -7.68 15.53
CA GLU A 214 0.41 -8.33 15.66
C GLU A 214 1.54 -7.49 15.03
N LEU A 215 1.20 -6.40 14.34
CA LEU A 215 2.13 -5.50 13.66
C LEU A 215 2.83 -4.55 14.67
N SER A 216 3.72 -5.10 15.50
CA SER A 216 4.33 -4.38 16.62
C SER A 216 5.12 -3.12 16.23
N SER A 217 5.60 -3.03 14.99
CA SER A 217 6.39 -1.91 14.47
C SER A 217 5.56 -0.85 13.74
N LEU A 218 4.24 -1.05 13.65
CA LEU A 218 3.35 -0.18 12.87
C LEU A 218 3.26 1.21 13.50
N GLN A 219 3.56 2.23 12.70
CA GLN A 219 3.53 3.63 13.09
C GLN A 219 2.35 4.38 12.45
N GLN A 220 1.91 3.95 11.27
CA GLN A 220 0.81 4.59 10.55
C GLN A 220 -0.21 3.55 10.09
N LEU A 221 -1.48 3.81 10.38
CA LEU A 221 -2.61 3.01 9.91
C LEU A 221 -3.65 3.91 9.25
N VAL A 222 -3.95 3.64 7.99
CA VAL A 222 -4.95 4.36 7.20
C VAL A 222 -6.01 3.38 6.75
N ILE A 223 -7.26 3.57 7.18
CA ILE A 223 -8.41 2.77 6.73
C ILE A 223 -9.37 3.71 6.00
N THR A 224 -9.59 3.46 4.71
CA THR A 224 -10.34 4.34 3.83
C THR A 224 -11.43 3.60 3.04
N ARG A 225 -12.62 4.19 2.92
CA ARG A 225 -13.75 3.66 2.12
C ARG A 225 -14.14 2.22 2.43
N CYS A 226 -13.87 1.75 3.65
CA CYS A 226 -14.31 0.45 4.15
C CYS A 226 -15.73 0.62 4.72
N ASN A 227 -16.73 0.58 3.83
CA ASN A 227 -18.09 0.99 4.18
C ASN A 227 -18.84 -0.02 5.04
N VAL A 228 -18.45 -1.29 5.01
CA VAL A 228 -19.10 -2.39 5.76
C VAL A 228 -18.41 -2.69 7.08
N LEU A 229 -17.20 -2.16 7.31
CA LEU A 229 -16.47 -2.31 8.57
C LEU A 229 -17.28 -1.71 9.72
N GLU A 230 -17.71 -2.56 10.66
CA GLU A 230 -18.55 -2.16 11.79
C GLU A 230 -17.75 -1.81 13.03
N GLU A 231 -16.64 -2.53 13.27
CA GLU A 231 -15.80 -2.43 14.46
C GLU A 231 -14.32 -2.66 14.13
N LEU A 232 -13.44 -2.13 14.99
CA LEU A 232 -11.98 -2.38 14.93
C LEU A 232 -11.62 -3.49 15.94
N PRO A 233 -10.76 -4.46 15.59
CA PRO A 233 -10.47 -5.62 16.42
C PRO A 233 -9.69 -5.25 17.69
N ASP A 234 -10.02 -5.91 18.80
CA ASP A 234 -9.37 -5.71 20.10
C ASP A 234 -7.86 -5.99 20.11
N SER A 235 -7.36 -6.80 19.18
CA SER A 235 -5.93 -7.07 19.05
C SER A 235 -5.12 -5.80 18.76
N MET A 236 -5.71 -4.79 18.12
CA MET A 236 -5.05 -3.51 17.82
C MET A 236 -4.61 -2.73 19.07
N ARG A 237 -5.09 -3.09 20.26
CA ARG A 237 -4.57 -2.55 21.54
C ARG A 237 -3.07 -2.76 21.73
N GLN A 238 -2.49 -3.73 21.02
CA GLN A 238 -1.06 -4.08 21.06
C GLN A 238 -0.17 -3.15 20.22
N LEU A 239 -0.75 -2.29 19.37
CA LEU A 239 -0.03 -1.37 18.48
C LEU A 239 0.58 -0.18 19.22
N LYS A 240 1.45 -0.44 20.20
CA LYS A 240 2.02 0.58 21.09
C LYS A 240 2.92 1.58 20.38
N GLN A 241 3.39 1.30 19.16
CA GLN A 241 4.19 2.23 18.35
C GLN A 241 3.36 3.11 17.40
N LEU A 242 2.04 2.91 17.35
CA LEU A 242 1.19 3.63 16.40
C LEU A 242 1.18 5.13 16.71
N GLN A 243 1.59 5.94 15.74
CA GLN A 243 1.68 7.39 15.85
C GLN A 243 0.55 8.10 15.09
N SER A 244 0.04 7.50 14.02
CA SER A 244 -1.01 8.09 13.18
C SER A 244 -2.10 7.06 12.87
N LEU A 245 -3.34 7.41 13.19
CA LEU A 245 -4.53 6.64 12.81
C LEU A 245 -5.46 7.51 11.98
N THR A 246 -5.74 7.09 10.75
CA THR A 246 -6.68 7.76 9.85
C THR A 246 -7.83 6.83 9.49
N LEU A 247 -9.05 7.28 9.77
CA LEU A 247 -10.30 6.61 9.40
C LEU A 247 -11.06 7.52 8.45
N SER A 248 -11.25 7.11 7.21
CA SER A 248 -11.88 7.95 6.18
C SER A 248 -12.99 7.20 5.45
N THR A 249 -14.20 7.76 5.44
CA THR A 249 -15.35 7.19 4.72
C THR A 249 -15.67 5.76 5.18
N CYS A 250 -15.55 5.47 6.48
CA CYS A 250 -16.00 4.21 7.07
C CYS A 250 -17.43 4.40 7.58
N ARG A 251 -18.42 4.11 6.73
CA ARG A 251 -19.82 4.50 6.97
C ARG A 251 -20.54 3.64 8.01
N SER A 252 -20.15 2.40 8.22
CA SER A 252 -20.76 1.48 9.18
C SER A 252 -20.02 1.38 10.52
N LEU A 253 -18.84 2.00 10.64
CA LEU A 253 -18.05 1.98 11.87
C LEU A 253 -18.80 2.75 12.96
N ARG A 254 -19.38 2.01 13.91
CA ARG A 254 -20.38 2.55 14.87
C ARG A 254 -19.73 3.36 15.99
N GLN A 255 -18.58 2.89 16.45
CA GLN A 255 -17.88 3.47 17.59
C GLN A 255 -16.37 3.27 17.45
N LEU A 256 -15.60 4.13 18.10
CA LEU A 256 -14.19 3.85 18.35
C LEU A 256 -14.07 3.05 19.64
N PRO A 257 -13.20 2.03 19.67
CA PRO A 257 -13.09 1.13 20.81
C PRO A 257 -12.42 1.81 22.01
N LEU A 258 -12.74 1.32 23.21
CA LEU A 258 -12.18 1.85 24.46
C LEU A 258 -10.67 1.69 24.55
N TRP A 259 -10.11 0.61 23.99
CA TRP A 259 -8.67 0.37 23.97
C TRP A 259 -7.88 1.42 23.17
N LEU A 260 -8.55 2.27 22.37
CA LEU A 260 -7.88 3.36 21.65
C LEU A 260 -7.10 4.28 22.60
N GLY A 261 -7.58 4.46 23.84
CA GLY A 261 -6.87 5.22 24.88
C GLY A 261 -5.56 4.58 25.36
N GLU A 262 -5.35 3.30 25.08
CA GLU A 262 -4.12 2.59 25.43
C GLU A 262 -2.98 2.78 24.41
N LEU A 263 -3.24 3.45 23.29
CA LEU A 263 -2.25 3.75 22.25
C LEU A 263 -1.46 5.01 22.61
N THR A 264 -0.69 4.96 23.69
CA THR A 264 -0.03 6.14 24.27
C THR A 264 0.97 6.84 23.35
N SER A 265 1.46 6.20 22.29
CA SER A 265 2.31 6.84 21.27
C SER A 265 1.56 7.57 20.16
N LEU A 266 0.22 7.53 20.15
CA LEU A 266 -0.60 8.15 19.12
C LEU A 266 -0.48 9.67 19.18
N LYS A 267 0.00 10.27 18.09
CA LYS A 267 0.19 11.72 17.92
C LYS A 267 -0.89 12.35 17.05
N LYS A 268 -1.46 11.57 16.13
CA LYS A 268 -2.43 12.04 15.15
C LYS A 268 -3.62 11.08 15.02
N LEU A 269 -4.83 11.63 15.17
CA LEU A 269 -6.08 10.94 14.92
C LEU A 269 -6.93 11.74 13.93
N ILE A 270 -7.20 11.13 12.77
CA ILE A 270 -8.01 11.75 11.71
C ILE A 270 -9.27 10.91 11.48
N ILE A 271 -10.44 11.54 11.52
CA ILE A 271 -11.74 10.91 11.25
C ILE A 271 -12.50 11.74 10.21
N LEU A 272 -12.65 11.20 9.00
CA LEU A 272 -13.26 11.90 7.87
C LEU A 272 -14.48 11.13 7.38
N ARG A 273 -15.64 11.79 7.23
CA ARG A 273 -16.82 11.22 6.57
C ARG A 273 -17.29 9.87 7.17
N CYS A 274 -17.08 9.66 8.47
CA CYS A 274 -17.56 8.49 9.21
C CYS A 274 -18.88 8.88 9.90
N SER A 275 -20.00 8.55 9.25
CA SER A 275 -21.33 8.99 9.68
C SER A 275 -21.94 8.16 10.82
N ALA A 276 -21.49 6.92 11.01
CA ALA A 276 -22.00 6.04 12.07
C ALA A 276 -21.38 6.34 13.43
N ILE A 277 -20.14 6.87 13.47
CA ILE A 277 -19.48 7.26 14.72
C ILE A 277 -20.26 8.41 15.37
N THR A 278 -20.85 8.14 16.53
CA THR A 278 -21.65 9.10 17.27
C THR A 278 -20.91 9.78 18.40
N THR A 279 -19.96 9.08 19.02
CA THR A 279 -19.25 9.53 20.22
C THR A 279 -17.78 9.15 20.12
N LEU A 280 -16.95 9.84 20.90
CA LEU A 280 -15.59 9.41 21.17
C LEU A 280 -15.51 8.72 22.54
N PRO A 281 -14.69 7.67 22.71
CA PRO A 281 -14.55 6.99 23.98
C PRO A 281 -13.87 7.89 25.01
N ASN A 282 -14.31 7.81 26.28
CA ASN A 282 -13.72 8.59 27.37
C ASN A 282 -12.23 8.29 27.57
N SER A 283 -11.78 7.09 27.17
CA SER A 283 -10.38 6.67 27.20
C SER A 283 -9.47 7.52 26.32
N LEU A 284 -9.97 8.31 25.37
CA LEU A 284 -9.14 9.28 24.62
C LEU A 284 -8.40 10.26 25.53
N GLN A 285 -8.90 10.53 26.75
CA GLN A 285 -8.20 11.35 27.75
C GLN A 285 -6.83 10.79 28.15
N GLN A 286 -6.60 9.48 27.94
CA GLN A 286 -5.35 8.80 28.24
C GLN A 286 -4.28 9.03 27.17
N LEU A 287 -4.65 9.56 26.00
CA LEU A 287 -3.74 9.84 24.89
C LEU A 287 -2.97 11.15 25.11
N THR A 288 -2.07 11.14 26.08
CA THR A 288 -1.29 12.32 26.49
C THR A 288 -0.37 12.86 25.40
N ASN A 289 0.02 12.05 24.42
CA ASN A 289 0.86 12.45 23.29
C ASN A 289 0.05 12.88 22.04
N LEU A 290 -1.28 12.90 22.11
CA LEU A 290 -2.12 13.25 20.96
C LEU A 290 -2.05 14.76 20.69
N GLN A 291 -1.35 15.10 19.62
CA GLN A 291 -1.11 16.49 19.19
C GLN A 291 -2.20 16.98 18.23
N GLU A 292 -2.62 16.12 17.30
CA GLU A 292 -3.56 16.47 16.22
C GLU A 292 -4.82 15.60 16.26
N LEU A 293 -5.98 16.25 16.39
CA LEU A 293 -7.29 15.64 16.18
C LEU A 293 -8.02 16.37 15.04
N GLU A 294 -8.25 15.65 13.94
CA GLU A 294 -8.97 16.16 12.78
C GLU A 294 -10.29 15.40 12.58
N ILE A 295 -11.42 16.13 12.57
CA ILE A 295 -12.76 15.56 12.36
C ILE A 295 -13.48 16.34 11.27
N HIS A 296 -13.87 15.67 10.19
CA HIS A 296 -14.50 16.32 9.05
C HIS A 296 -15.73 15.58 8.56
N ALA A 297 -16.84 16.31 8.36
CA ALA A 297 -18.07 15.77 7.79
C ALA A 297 -18.58 14.51 8.53
N CYS A 298 -18.56 14.56 9.86
CA CYS A 298 -19.05 13.52 10.77
C CYS A 298 -20.19 14.10 11.62
N PRO A 299 -21.42 14.21 11.10
CA PRO A 299 -22.44 15.09 11.65
C PRO A 299 -22.88 14.77 13.09
N LYS A 300 -22.90 13.48 13.48
CA LYS A 300 -23.25 13.07 14.84
C LYS A 300 -22.11 13.34 15.82
N LEU A 301 -20.88 13.01 15.42
CA LEU A 301 -19.68 13.31 16.20
C LEU A 301 -19.47 14.82 16.37
N GLU A 302 -19.78 15.60 15.35
CA GLU A 302 -19.77 17.07 15.38
C GLU A 302 -20.73 17.60 16.47
N GLN A 303 -21.95 17.06 16.58
CA GLN A 303 -22.89 17.43 17.64
C GLN A 303 -22.35 17.07 19.03
N TRP A 304 -21.76 15.88 19.17
CA TRP A 304 -21.17 15.43 20.43
C TRP A 304 -20.02 16.34 20.90
N LEU A 305 -19.19 16.83 19.98
CA LEU A 305 -18.08 17.76 20.26
C LEU A 305 -18.54 19.16 20.67
N GLN A 306 -19.75 19.56 20.25
CA GLN A 306 -20.33 20.86 20.60
C GLN A 306 -20.92 20.88 22.02
N ALA A 307 -21.24 19.72 22.60
CA ALA A 307 -21.76 19.63 23.95
C ALA A 307 -20.71 20.07 25.00
N GLU A 308 -21.08 20.99 25.89
CA GLU A 308 -20.18 21.56 26.91
C GLU A 308 -19.52 20.50 27.80
N GLU A 309 -20.25 19.44 28.12
CA GLU A 309 -19.77 18.29 28.90
C GLU A 309 -18.61 17.52 28.26
N ASN A 310 -18.44 17.60 26.93
CA ASN A 310 -17.41 16.86 26.20
C ASN A 310 -16.17 17.71 25.90
N LYS A 311 -16.28 19.04 25.99
CA LYS A 311 -15.14 19.96 25.85
C LYS A 311 -13.95 19.65 26.77
N PRO A 312 -14.11 19.35 28.09
CA PRO A 312 -12.97 19.04 28.93
C PRO A 312 -12.28 17.73 28.54
N LYS A 313 -13.00 16.79 27.92
CA LYS A 313 -12.46 15.47 27.54
C LYS A 313 -11.34 15.56 26.50
N LEU A 314 -11.30 16.64 25.74
CA LEU A 314 -10.30 16.87 24.70
C LEU A 314 -9.35 18.00 25.06
N ALA A 315 -9.42 18.57 26.26
CA ALA A 315 -8.67 19.79 26.63
C ALA A 315 -7.15 19.65 26.44
N HIS A 316 -6.61 18.45 26.64
CA HIS A 316 -5.18 18.13 26.50
C HIS A 316 -4.64 18.15 25.07
N ILE A 317 -5.51 18.11 24.04
CA ILE A 317 -5.08 18.06 22.63
C ILE A 317 -4.77 19.48 22.13
N GLU A 318 -3.57 19.68 21.61
CA GLU A 318 -3.06 20.99 21.16
C GLU A 318 -3.75 21.49 19.88
N GLN A 319 -3.81 20.64 18.84
CA GLN A 319 -4.38 20.99 17.54
C GLN A 319 -5.67 20.23 17.30
N LYS A 320 -6.79 20.96 17.30
CA LYS A 320 -8.11 20.43 16.96
C LYS A 320 -8.59 21.11 15.70
N ARG A 321 -8.77 20.35 14.61
CA ARG A 321 -9.37 20.86 13.38
C ARG A 321 -10.68 20.15 13.13
N ILE A 322 -11.78 20.89 13.26
CA ILE A 322 -13.12 20.37 13.01
C ILE A 322 -13.71 21.16 11.84
N TYR A 323 -14.04 20.47 10.76
CA TYR A 323 -14.59 21.07 9.55
C TYR A 323 -16.03 20.65 9.32
N PHE A 324 -16.91 21.64 9.41
CA PHE A 324 -18.35 21.48 9.22
C PHE A 324 -18.69 21.52 7.74
N ARG A 325 -19.57 20.62 7.29
CA ARG A 325 -20.30 20.87 6.04
C ARG A 325 -21.33 21.98 6.30
N PRO A 326 -21.30 23.12 5.58
CA PRO A 326 -22.34 24.12 5.72
C PRO A 326 -23.70 23.54 5.33
N LYS A 327 -24.73 23.78 6.15
CA LYS A 327 -26.10 23.28 5.96
C LYS A 327 -26.87 23.94 4.79
N SER A 328 -26.25 24.79 3.96
CA SER A 328 -26.92 25.50 2.88
C SER A 328 -26.12 25.48 1.58
N ALA A 329 -26.78 25.16 0.47
CA ALA A 329 -26.24 25.07 -0.89
C ALA A 329 -25.74 26.41 -1.50
N ALA A 330 -25.45 27.42 -0.69
CA ALA A 330 -25.10 28.77 -1.16
C ALA A 330 -23.92 29.37 -0.38
N SER A 331 -22.81 28.65 -0.23
CA SER A 331 -21.46 29.25 -0.10
C SER A 331 -20.41 28.15 0.02
N ARG A 332 -19.58 27.97 -1.01
CA ARG A 332 -18.44 27.05 -1.02
C ARG A 332 -17.26 27.62 -0.21
N ARG A 333 -17.42 27.83 1.09
CA ARG A 333 -16.29 28.04 2.02
C ARG A 333 -16.53 27.27 3.30
N CYS A 334 -15.69 26.25 3.52
CA CYS A 334 -15.60 25.56 4.80
C CYS A 334 -14.92 26.51 5.80
N PHE A 335 -15.57 26.83 6.91
CA PHE A 335 -14.94 27.56 8.00
C PHE A 335 -14.47 26.56 9.07
N PRO A 336 -13.18 26.56 9.45
CA PRO A 336 -12.74 25.86 10.65
C PRO A 336 -13.33 26.56 11.88
N LEU A 337 -13.87 25.81 12.84
CA LEU A 337 -14.10 26.39 14.17
C LEU A 337 -12.74 26.71 14.79
N ARG A 338 -12.49 28.00 15.07
CA ARG A 338 -11.51 28.36 16.10
C ARG A 338 -12.15 28.03 17.44
N TRP A 339 -11.62 27.02 18.12
CA TRP A 339 -11.91 26.83 19.55
C TRP A 339 -11.58 28.14 20.27
N PRO A 340 -12.38 28.60 21.25
CA PRO A 340 -11.97 29.73 22.07
C PRO A 340 -10.62 29.35 22.70
N LEU A 341 -9.57 30.07 22.28
CA LEU A 341 -8.29 30.06 22.95
C LEU A 341 -8.55 30.61 24.36
N LEU A 342 -8.81 29.74 25.33
CA LEU A 342 -8.50 30.05 26.72
C LEU A 342 -6.98 30.04 26.85
N GLN A 343 -6.35 31.08 26.30
CA GLN A 343 -5.03 31.51 26.74
C GLN A 343 -5.22 32.04 28.17
N THR A 344 -5.19 31.15 29.16
CA THR A 344 -4.82 31.56 30.50
C THR A 344 -3.35 31.97 30.44
N LYS A 345 -3.12 33.28 30.24
CA LYS A 345 -1.87 33.94 30.64
C LYS A 345 -1.63 33.61 32.11
N LEU A 346 -0.64 32.78 32.40
CA LEU A 346 0.05 32.80 33.68
C LEU A 346 1.48 33.24 33.40
N ARG A 347 1.68 34.57 33.43
CA ARG A 347 2.98 35.16 33.75
C ARG A 347 3.01 35.29 35.28
N LYS A 348 3.97 34.64 35.92
CA LYS A 348 4.78 35.27 36.96
C LYS A 348 6.23 35.02 36.63
#